data_AF-A0A942BMY5-F1
#
_entry.id   AF-A0A942BMY5-F1
#
_cell.length_a   1.000
_cell.length_b   1.000
_cell.length_c   1.000
_cell.angle_alpha   90.00
_cell.angle_beta   90.00
_cell.angle_gamma   90.00
#
_symmetry.space_group_name_H-M   'P 1'
#
loop_
_entity.id
_entity.type
_entity.pdbx_description
1 polymer ?
#
loop_
_entity_poly.entity_id
_entity_poly.type
_entity_poly.pdbx_seq_one_letter_code
_entity_poly.pdbx_strand_id
1 'polypeptide(L)'
;MNKTLMVLSLVVVSGAAFAQSVTVDGTAEAGYGSALFTQNIQTQFGDSNLGAQDLANGSEIDQVFGLNGPSRLAMTVSGNLETNFNKLVLFIDTGVGGVNTIGNDNVSSTDFGFANSLAGLTFDSGFNASHMLWARGGDTGGGNFQWFVSLAKLGNAGQGGADLFTVNTARNTGLAWTGSDAGTSSDFALNNVNSAGVTGGTGAASGSGVNTGFEFSMLLSTLGLSSSAPIKVAGFISGGNFISNQVIGGLPSGTGNLGNASMPNFTQFAGEQFVTVNPVPEPATMAVLGLGAAALIRRRKKN
;
A
#
# COMPACT_ATOMS: atom_id res chain seq x y z
N MET A 1 -14.42 44.79 41.79
CA MET A 1 -15.56 44.11 41.14
C MET A 1 -15.67 44.66 39.73
N ASN A 2 -15.57 43.94 38.61
CA ASN A 2 -15.56 42.51 38.37
C ASN A 2 -14.56 42.16 37.26
N LYS A 3 -13.84 41.08 37.51
CA LYS A 3 -12.97 40.36 36.59
C LYS A 3 -13.84 39.62 35.59
N THR A 4 -13.68 39.83 34.30
CA THR A 4 -14.02 38.81 33.28
C THR A 4 -13.13 39.01 32.06
N LEU A 5 -11.84 38.63 32.20
CA LEU A 5 -10.98 38.40 31.04
C LEU A 5 -11.27 36.98 30.57
N MET A 6 -12.09 36.87 29.52
CA MET A 6 -12.38 35.59 28.86
C MET A 6 -11.11 35.15 28.14
N VAL A 7 -10.34 34.25 28.77
CA VAL A 7 -9.19 33.60 28.16
C VAL A 7 -9.75 32.59 27.14
N LEU A 8 -9.81 33.00 25.87
CA LEU A 8 -10.05 32.09 24.76
C LEU A 8 -8.74 31.31 24.54
N SER A 9 -8.64 30.14 25.16
CA SER A 9 -7.59 29.16 24.92
C SER A 9 -7.71 28.62 23.49
N LEU A 10 -7.26 29.39 22.50
CA LEU A 10 -7.03 28.85 21.16
C LEU A 10 -5.74 28.04 21.22
N VAL A 11 -5.87 26.77 21.61
CA VAL A 11 -4.81 25.78 21.47
C VAL A 11 -4.60 25.60 19.96
N VAL A 12 -3.68 26.37 19.39
CA VAL A 12 -3.05 25.99 18.13
C VAL A 12 -2.23 24.76 18.48
N VAL A 13 -2.83 23.58 18.32
CA VAL A 13 -2.08 22.34 18.25
C VAL A 13 -1.30 22.43 16.94
N SER A 14 -0.18 23.16 16.94
CA SER A 14 0.89 22.87 16.00
C SER A 14 1.44 21.52 16.44
N GLY A 15 0.77 20.45 16.01
CA GLY A 15 1.33 19.12 16.09
C GLY A 15 2.63 19.20 15.32
N ALA A 16 3.75 19.30 16.04
CA ALA A 16 5.03 18.98 15.47
C ALA A 16 4.88 17.53 15.02
N ALA A 17 4.70 17.32 13.71
CA ALA A 17 4.87 16.02 13.10
C ALA A 17 6.36 15.71 13.26
N PHE A 18 6.73 15.20 14.43
CA PHE A 18 7.90 14.35 14.53
C PHE A 18 7.70 13.28 13.47
N ALA A 19 8.76 12.93 12.74
CA ALA A 19 8.74 11.82 11.80
C ALA A 19 8.11 10.61 12.51
N GLN A 20 6.84 10.33 12.23
CA GLN A 20 6.13 9.22 12.85
C GLN A 20 6.80 7.98 12.27
N SER A 21 7.70 7.37 13.04
CA SER A 21 8.20 6.05 12.67
C SER A 21 7.05 5.08 12.88
N VAL A 22 6.67 4.42 11.81
CA VAL A 22 5.75 3.30 11.84
C VAL A 22 6.53 2.03 12.15
N THR A 23 5.96 1.14 12.96
CA THR A 23 6.55 -0.17 13.27
C THR A 23 6.00 -1.17 12.26
N VAL A 24 6.87 -1.79 11.47
CA VAL A 24 6.44 -2.78 10.49
C VAL A 24 6.15 -4.11 11.18
N ASP A 25 4.89 -4.32 11.57
CA ASP A 25 4.40 -5.51 12.29
C ASP A 25 3.10 -6.11 11.70
N GLY A 26 2.61 -5.53 10.61
CA GLY A 26 1.38 -5.91 9.91
C GLY A 26 0.17 -5.13 10.40
N THR A 27 0.33 -4.07 11.19
CA THR A 27 -0.75 -3.27 11.78
C THR A 27 -0.63 -1.80 11.41
N ALA A 28 -1.68 -1.25 10.80
CA ALA A 28 -1.83 0.18 10.56
C ALA A 28 -2.06 0.92 11.89
N GLU A 29 -0.99 1.44 12.45
CA GLU A 29 -1.03 2.27 13.65
C GLU A 29 -1.42 3.74 13.35
N ALA A 30 -1.67 4.51 14.41
CA ALA A 30 -2.06 5.93 14.28
C ALA A 30 -1.03 6.79 13.52
N GLY A 31 0.20 6.31 13.36
CA GLY A 31 1.27 6.95 12.58
C GLY A 31 0.97 7.13 11.10
N TYR A 32 0.11 6.29 10.53
CA TYR A 32 -0.29 6.39 9.13
C TYR A 32 -1.36 7.46 8.86
N GLY A 33 -2.05 7.94 9.90
CA GLY A 33 -3.22 8.81 9.74
C GLY A 33 -4.47 8.05 9.30
N SER A 34 -5.38 8.74 8.59
CA SER A 34 -6.60 8.12 8.07
C SER A 34 -6.32 7.21 6.88
N ALA A 35 -7.15 6.20 6.68
CA ALA A 35 -7.10 5.36 5.49
C ALA A 35 -7.21 6.20 4.21
N LEU A 36 -6.34 5.91 3.24
CA LEU A 36 -6.35 6.48 1.90
C LEU A 36 -7.44 5.85 1.03
N PHE A 37 -7.81 4.60 1.35
CA PHE A 37 -8.89 3.86 0.70
C PHE A 37 -9.56 2.95 1.72
N THR A 38 -10.86 2.73 1.56
CA THR A 38 -11.65 1.73 2.27
C THR A 38 -12.50 0.99 1.25
N GLN A 39 -12.41 -0.33 1.29
CA GLN A 39 -13.13 -1.23 0.40
C GLN A 39 -14.63 -0.99 0.47
N ASN A 40 -15.27 -1.00 -0.68
CA ASN A 40 -16.68 -0.69 -0.84
C ASN A 40 -17.51 -1.88 -1.35
N ILE A 41 -16.86 -3.00 -1.71
CA ILE A 41 -17.53 -4.21 -2.19
C ILE A 41 -17.06 -5.48 -1.50
N GLN A 42 -17.94 -6.48 -1.48
CA GLN A 42 -17.67 -7.84 -1.03
C GLN A 42 -16.54 -8.52 -1.83
N THR A 43 -15.86 -9.50 -1.23
CA THR A 43 -14.80 -10.28 -1.90
C THR A 43 -15.33 -11.57 -2.54
N GLN A 44 -14.83 -11.92 -3.73
CA GLN A 44 -15.04 -13.25 -4.31
C GLN A 44 -13.85 -14.20 -4.12
N PHE A 45 -12.81 -13.75 -3.40
CA PHE A 45 -11.63 -14.54 -3.06
C PHE A 45 -11.67 -15.10 -1.62
N GLY A 46 -12.84 -15.00 -0.98
CA GLY A 46 -13.09 -15.53 0.36
C GLY A 46 -12.76 -14.51 1.46
N ASP A 47 -13.65 -14.47 2.44
CA ASP A 47 -13.49 -13.76 3.72
C ASP A 47 -12.84 -14.75 4.70
N SER A 48 -11.71 -14.35 5.31
CA SER A 48 -10.93 -15.25 6.15
C SER A 48 -11.56 -15.39 7.54
N ASN A 49 -11.73 -16.61 8.02
CA ASN A 49 -12.30 -16.86 9.36
C ASN A 49 -11.34 -17.55 10.34
N LEU A 50 -10.04 -17.61 10.00
CA LEU A 50 -9.05 -18.32 10.82
C LEU A 50 -8.58 -17.54 12.05
N GLY A 51 -8.59 -16.20 12.00
CA GLY A 51 -8.07 -15.34 13.08
C GLY A 51 -6.58 -15.58 13.36
N ALA A 52 -5.83 -16.07 12.39
CA ALA A 52 -4.43 -16.47 12.52
C ALA A 52 -3.52 -15.44 11.82
N GLN A 53 -2.42 -15.07 12.46
CA GLN A 53 -1.51 -14.04 11.93
C GLN A 53 -0.86 -14.43 10.59
N ASP A 54 -0.56 -15.71 10.39
CA ASP A 54 0.27 -16.23 9.30
C ASP A 54 -0.50 -17.13 8.32
N LEU A 55 -1.80 -17.31 8.55
CA LEU A 55 -2.69 -18.15 7.76
C LEU A 55 -4.00 -17.44 7.47
N ALA A 56 -4.47 -17.55 6.24
CA ALA A 56 -5.83 -17.18 5.86
C ALA A 56 -6.38 -18.19 4.86
N ASN A 57 -7.70 -18.38 4.90
CA ASN A 57 -8.49 -19.20 3.95
C ASN A 57 -9.36 -18.33 3.03
N GLY A 58 -9.01 -17.05 2.90
CA GLY A 58 -9.65 -16.06 2.06
C GLY A 58 -8.70 -14.90 1.80
N SER A 59 -8.91 -14.18 0.70
CA SER A 59 -8.19 -12.94 0.39
C SER A 59 -9.12 -11.76 0.18
N GLU A 60 -8.78 -10.64 0.78
CA GLU A 60 -9.52 -9.39 0.69
C GLU A 60 -8.63 -8.18 0.96
N ILE A 61 -9.03 -7.05 0.41
CA ILE A 61 -8.47 -5.74 0.76
C ILE A 61 -9.56 -5.00 1.49
N ASP A 62 -9.28 -4.53 2.71
CA ASP A 62 -10.24 -3.78 3.52
C ASP A 62 -9.95 -2.29 3.54
N GLN A 63 -8.71 -1.90 3.86
CA GLN A 63 -8.27 -0.51 3.86
C GLN A 63 -6.82 -0.40 3.38
N VAL A 64 -6.47 0.80 2.90
CA VAL A 64 -5.09 1.13 2.55
C VAL A 64 -4.66 2.35 3.34
N PHE A 65 -3.50 2.25 3.98
CA PHE A 65 -2.85 3.29 4.74
C PHE A 65 -1.48 3.58 4.12
N GLY A 66 -1.01 4.82 4.21
CA GLY A 66 0.27 5.19 3.61
C GLY A 66 0.90 6.39 4.26
N LEU A 67 2.22 6.31 4.43
CA LEU A 67 3.07 7.35 4.98
C LEU A 67 4.27 7.56 4.04
N ASN A 68 4.38 8.74 3.46
CA ASN A 68 5.49 9.13 2.59
C ASN A 68 6.38 10.13 3.35
N GLY A 69 7.32 9.58 4.11
CA GLY A 69 8.29 10.35 4.88
C GLY A 69 9.45 10.85 4.02
N PRO A 70 10.42 11.56 4.61
CA PRO A 70 11.52 12.19 3.88
C PRO A 70 12.45 11.18 3.17
N SER A 71 12.54 9.94 3.67
CA SER A 71 13.43 8.91 3.14
C SER A 71 12.76 7.56 2.92
N ARG A 72 11.52 7.38 3.37
CA ARG A 72 10.81 6.09 3.30
C ARG A 72 9.37 6.25 2.88
N LEU A 73 8.91 5.31 2.05
CA LEU A 73 7.50 5.03 1.84
C LEU A 73 7.13 3.85 2.74
N ALA A 74 6.08 4.00 3.55
CA ALA A 74 5.48 2.91 4.29
C ALA A 74 4.00 2.80 3.96
N MET A 75 3.48 1.58 3.90
CA MET A 75 2.07 1.32 3.65
C MET A 75 1.59 0.06 4.35
N THR A 76 0.32 0.07 4.73
CA THR A 76 -0.43 -1.12 5.14
C THR A 76 -1.60 -1.31 4.18
N VAL A 77 -1.73 -2.51 3.63
CA VAL A 77 -2.94 -2.98 2.95
C VAL A 77 -3.60 -3.97 3.91
N SER A 78 -4.63 -3.50 4.61
CA SER A 78 -5.34 -4.31 5.59
C SER A 78 -6.31 -5.29 4.91
N GLY A 79 -6.66 -6.34 5.64
CA GLY A 79 -7.46 -7.47 5.15
C GLY A 79 -6.66 -8.77 5.28
N ASN A 80 -6.88 -9.68 4.35
CA ASN A 80 -6.26 -11.00 4.37
C ASN A 80 -5.63 -11.36 3.03
N LEU A 81 -4.56 -12.14 3.09
CA LEU A 81 -3.98 -12.80 1.93
C LEU A 81 -3.97 -14.31 2.15
N GLU A 82 -4.78 -15.02 1.37
CA GLU A 82 -4.96 -16.46 1.50
C GLU A 82 -3.64 -17.20 1.31
N THR A 83 -3.41 -18.22 2.13
CA THR A 83 -2.16 -18.99 2.15
C THR A 83 -2.17 -20.12 1.11
N ASN A 84 -2.40 -19.75 -0.15
CA ASN A 84 -2.50 -20.63 -1.30
C ASN A 84 -1.78 -20.09 -2.56
N PHE A 85 -0.85 -19.16 -2.39
CA PHE A 85 -0.16 -18.40 -3.44
C PHE A 85 -1.01 -17.41 -4.24
N ASN A 86 -2.20 -17.05 -3.73
CA ASN A 86 -2.79 -15.75 -4.04
C ASN A 86 -1.78 -14.64 -3.74
N LYS A 87 -1.90 -13.56 -4.50
CA LYS A 87 -0.92 -12.47 -4.53
C LYS A 87 -1.62 -11.16 -4.23
N LEU A 88 -1.11 -10.42 -3.26
CA LEU A 88 -1.33 -8.97 -3.24
C LEU A 88 -0.33 -8.37 -4.23
N VAL A 89 -0.84 -7.69 -5.25
CA VAL A 89 -0.03 -7.04 -6.27
C VAL A 89 -0.20 -5.54 -6.14
N LEU A 90 0.91 -4.82 -5.97
CA LEU A 90 0.97 -3.37 -5.87
C LEU A 90 1.82 -2.81 -7.01
N PHE A 91 1.28 -1.85 -7.73
CA PHE A 91 1.98 -1.05 -8.73
C PHE A 91 2.26 0.32 -8.14
N ILE A 92 3.48 0.81 -8.35
CA ILE A 92 3.94 2.08 -7.79
C ILE A 92 4.26 3.00 -8.95
N ASP A 93 3.61 4.16 -9.00
CA ASP A 93 3.95 5.28 -9.87
C ASP A 93 4.70 6.32 -9.04
N THR A 94 5.97 6.49 -9.37
CA THR A 94 6.89 7.44 -8.71
C THR A 94 6.90 8.81 -9.38
N GLY A 95 6.13 9.01 -10.45
CA GLY A 95 6.15 10.19 -11.33
C GLY A 95 7.33 10.21 -12.29
N VAL A 96 8.19 9.19 -12.30
CA VAL A 96 9.40 9.11 -13.13
C VAL A 96 9.41 7.79 -13.90
N GLY A 97 9.28 7.89 -15.23
CA GLY A 97 9.22 6.73 -16.12
C GLY A 97 7.94 5.91 -15.92
N GLY A 98 8.05 4.60 -16.12
CA GLY A 98 6.95 3.65 -15.97
C GLY A 98 6.09 3.46 -17.22
N VAL A 99 5.08 2.61 -17.07
CA VAL A 99 4.16 2.22 -18.15
C VAL A 99 2.71 2.30 -17.67
N ASN A 100 1.82 2.81 -18.51
CA ASN A 100 0.38 2.81 -18.22
C ASN A 100 -0.29 1.48 -18.61
N THR A 101 0.27 0.75 -19.57
CA THR A 101 -0.17 -0.61 -19.92
C THR A 101 1.00 -1.56 -19.77
N ILE A 102 0.80 -2.67 -19.05
CA ILE A 102 1.84 -3.67 -18.83
C ILE A 102 2.17 -4.37 -20.15
N GLY A 103 3.46 -4.35 -20.52
CA GLY A 103 4.00 -5.10 -21.66
C GLY A 103 4.28 -6.57 -21.33
N ASN A 104 4.57 -7.37 -22.36
CA ASN A 104 5.03 -8.76 -22.20
C ASN A 104 6.56 -8.90 -22.31
N ASP A 105 7.28 -7.78 -22.27
CA ASP A 105 8.72 -7.65 -22.45
C ASP A 105 9.43 -7.16 -21.17
N ASN A 106 8.79 -7.28 -20.00
CA ASN A 106 9.46 -7.01 -18.73
C ASN A 106 10.60 -8.00 -18.52
N VAL A 107 11.73 -7.49 -18.04
CA VAL A 107 12.95 -8.27 -17.79
C VAL A 107 12.80 -9.23 -16.60
N SER A 108 11.92 -8.90 -15.66
CA SER A 108 11.67 -9.69 -14.45
C SER A 108 11.35 -11.14 -14.80
N SER A 109 12.14 -12.07 -14.25
CA SER A 109 11.91 -13.52 -14.36
C SER A 109 11.37 -14.13 -13.06
N THR A 110 11.33 -13.33 -12.00
CA THR A 110 10.83 -13.70 -10.68
C THR A 110 9.40 -14.24 -10.77
N ASP A 111 9.13 -15.26 -9.94
CA ASP A 111 7.81 -15.89 -9.85
C ASP A 111 7.32 -16.42 -11.21
N PHE A 112 8.23 -17.07 -11.95
CA PHE A 112 7.96 -17.63 -13.28
C PHE A 112 7.57 -16.56 -14.32
N GLY A 113 8.19 -15.37 -14.22
CA GLY A 113 7.90 -14.25 -15.11
C GLY A 113 6.51 -13.63 -14.87
N PHE A 114 6.06 -13.58 -13.61
CA PHE A 114 4.71 -13.18 -13.25
C PHE A 114 4.31 -11.83 -13.84
N ALA A 115 5.20 -10.84 -13.85
CA ALA A 115 4.92 -9.52 -14.42
C ALA A 115 4.44 -9.59 -15.89
N ASN A 116 5.03 -10.47 -16.70
CA ASN A 116 4.64 -10.65 -18.10
C ASN A 116 3.30 -11.39 -18.26
N SER A 117 2.83 -12.11 -17.24
CA SER A 117 1.50 -12.72 -17.24
C SER A 117 0.37 -11.69 -17.11
N LEU A 118 0.70 -10.45 -16.71
CA LEU A 118 -0.21 -9.31 -16.58
C LEU A 118 -0.23 -8.43 -17.83
N ALA A 119 0.45 -8.82 -18.91
CA ALA A 119 0.53 -8.04 -20.14
C ALA A 119 -0.86 -7.72 -20.69
N GLY A 120 -1.12 -6.45 -20.99
CA GLY A 120 -2.43 -5.95 -21.43
C GLY A 120 -3.24 -5.24 -20.34
N LEU A 121 -2.90 -5.41 -19.06
CA LEU A 121 -3.48 -4.62 -17.96
C LEU A 121 -3.22 -3.12 -18.19
N THR A 122 -4.27 -2.32 -18.22
CA THR A 122 -4.20 -0.86 -18.37
C THR A 122 -4.65 -0.14 -17.10
N PHE A 123 -3.80 0.75 -16.58
CA PHE A 123 -4.12 1.60 -15.43
C PHE A 123 -4.92 2.84 -15.82
N ASP A 124 -5.50 3.52 -14.82
CA ASP A 124 -6.17 4.80 -15.02
C ASP A 124 -5.30 5.86 -15.69
N SER A 125 -5.97 6.85 -16.28
CA SER A 125 -5.29 7.99 -16.86
C SER A 125 -4.43 8.70 -15.81
N GLY A 126 -3.20 9.03 -16.17
CA GLY A 126 -2.25 9.69 -15.28
C GLY A 126 -1.59 8.76 -14.25
N PHE A 127 -1.74 7.44 -14.36
CA PHE A 127 -0.96 6.45 -13.63
C PHE A 127 0.02 5.73 -14.55
N ASN A 128 1.31 5.78 -14.25
CA ASN A 128 2.37 5.08 -14.98
C ASN A 128 3.18 4.23 -13.99
N ALA A 129 2.91 2.92 -13.96
CA ALA A 129 3.59 2.00 -13.06
C ALA A 129 5.09 1.94 -13.38
N SER A 130 5.92 2.44 -12.47
CA SER A 130 7.38 2.34 -12.57
C SER A 130 7.92 1.11 -11.86
N HIS A 131 7.24 0.65 -10.82
CA HIS A 131 7.60 -0.56 -10.07
C HIS A 131 6.39 -1.44 -9.80
N MET A 132 6.65 -2.71 -9.57
CA MET A 132 5.68 -3.72 -9.15
C MET A 132 6.23 -4.46 -7.93
N LEU A 133 5.47 -4.43 -6.85
CA LEU A 133 5.70 -5.22 -5.64
C LEU A 133 4.60 -6.29 -5.53
N TRP A 134 4.96 -7.51 -5.20
CA TRP A 134 3.94 -8.53 -4.92
C TRP A 134 4.33 -9.44 -3.77
N ALA A 135 3.35 -9.67 -2.91
CA ALA A 135 3.44 -10.55 -1.75
C ALA A 135 2.59 -11.80 -1.97
N ARG A 136 3.07 -12.96 -1.54
CA ARG A 136 2.36 -14.25 -1.66
C ARG A 136 2.87 -15.26 -0.65
N GLY A 137 2.03 -16.22 -0.27
CA GLY A 137 2.44 -17.30 0.62
C GLY A 137 1.62 -18.55 0.44
N GLY A 138 2.23 -19.70 0.74
CA GLY A 138 1.63 -21.00 0.51
C GLY A 138 2.55 -22.14 0.92
N ASP A 139 2.02 -23.37 0.85
CA ASP A 139 2.81 -24.59 1.08
C ASP A 139 3.75 -24.83 -0.10
N THR A 140 5.07 -24.68 0.11
CA THR A 140 6.09 -24.98 -0.89
C THR A 140 6.36 -26.48 -1.05
N GLY A 141 5.62 -27.32 -0.33
CA GLY A 141 5.64 -28.77 -0.40
C GLY A 141 5.86 -29.40 0.98
N GLY A 142 5.06 -30.40 1.31
CA GLY A 142 5.21 -31.18 2.53
C GLY A 142 4.80 -30.46 3.82
N GLY A 143 3.89 -29.47 3.73
CA GLY A 143 3.47 -28.64 4.87
C GLY A 143 4.46 -27.52 5.21
N ASN A 144 5.41 -27.23 4.31
CA ASN A 144 6.40 -26.17 4.50
C ASN A 144 5.86 -24.86 3.94
N PHE A 145 5.25 -24.07 4.81
CA PHE A 145 4.69 -22.79 4.42
C PHE A 145 5.76 -21.69 4.38
N GLN A 146 5.80 -20.95 3.28
CA GLN A 146 6.68 -19.80 3.10
C GLN A 146 5.92 -18.58 2.57
N TRP A 147 6.41 -17.41 2.95
CA TRP A 147 5.99 -16.11 2.44
C TRP A 147 7.09 -15.51 1.59
N PHE A 148 6.69 -14.85 0.50
CA PHE A 148 7.58 -14.24 -0.48
C PHE A 148 7.14 -12.80 -0.72
N VAL A 149 8.10 -11.90 -0.83
CA VAL A 149 7.89 -10.54 -1.35
C VAL A 149 8.93 -10.29 -2.43
N SER A 150 8.45 -9.79 -3.56
CA SER A 150 9.26 -9.50 -4.73
C SER A 150 9.01 -8.05 -5.15
N LEU A 151 10.06 -7.37 -5.58
CA LEU A 151 10.00 -6.04 -6.17
C LEU A 151 10.77 -6.03 -7.49
N ALA A 152 10.14 -5.50 -8.53
CA ALA A 152 10.77 -5.27 -9.82
C ALA A 152 10.49 -3.85 -10.30
N LYS A 153 11.46 -3.30 -11.04
CA LYS A 153 11.23 -2.14 -11.90
C LYS A 153 10.60 -2.61 -13.20
N LEU A 154 9.48 -1.98 -13.59
CA LEU A 154 8.74 -2.32 -14.81
C LEU A 154 9.35 -1.67 -16.04
N GLY A 155 9.18 -2.34 -17.18
CA GLY A 155 9.74 -1.95 -18.49
C GLY A 155 10.72 -2.98 -19.05
N ASN A 156 11.08 -2.82 -20.32
CA ASN A 156 12.09 -3.68 -20.95
C ASN A 156 13.52 -3.26 -20.60
N ALA A 157 14.52 -4.05 -21.03
CA ALA A 157 15.93 -3.79 -20.72
C ALA A 157 16.40 -2.40 -21.22
N GLY A 158 15.80 -1.88 -22.30
CA GLY A 158 16.06 -0.53 -22.81
C GLY A 158 15.42 0.60 -21.99
N GLN A 159 14.47 0.28 -21.12
CA GLN A 159 13.79 1.18 -20.18
C GLN A 159 14.30 1.01 -18.73
N GLY A 160 15.28 0.11 -18.52
CA GLY A 160 15.88 -0.17 -17.22
C GLY A 160 15.05 -1.09 -16.32
N GLY A 161 14.22 -1.97 -16.90
CA GLY A 161 13.52 -3.00 -16.13
C GLY A 161 14.46 -4.05 -15.54
N ALA A 162 14.25 -4.40 -14.27
CA ALA A 162 15.09 -5.35 -13.53
C ALA A 162 14.36 -5.85 -12.27
N ASP A 163 14.67 -7.09 -11.86
CA ASP A 163 14.37 -7.54 -10.51
C ASP A 163 15.24 -6.76 -9.51
N LEU A 164 14.61 -6.14 -8.51
CA LEU A 164 15.33 -5.40 -7.47
C LEU A 164 15.62 -6.30 -6.27
N PHE A 165 14.64 -7.08 -5.83
CA PHE A 165 14.86 -8.16 -4.87
C PHE A 165 13.72 -9.19 -4.93
N THR A 166 14.02 -10.38 -4.43
CA THR A 166 13.02 -11.30 -3.90
C THR A 166 13.54 -11.85 -2.59
N VAL A 167 12.70 -11.77 -1.57
CA VAL A 167 13.00 -12.30 -0.26
C VAL A 167 11.97 -13.42 0.01
N ASN A 168 12.33 -14.43 0.83
CA ASN A 168 11.37 -15.33 1.49
C ASN A 168 11.57 -15.47 3.03
N THR A 169 10.52 -15.88 3.74
CA THR A 169 10.57 -16.24 5.18
C THR A 169 9.67 -17.44 5.48
N ALA A 170 10.01 -18.20 6.53
CA ALA A 170 9.25 -19.34 6.99
C ALA A 170 8.09 -18.92 7.92
N ARG A 171 7.06 -19.75 7.97
CA ARG A 171 5.88 -19.64 8.84
C ARG A 171 6.23 -19.91 10.33
N ASN A 172 6.79 -18.93 11.07
CA ASN A 172 6.75 -18.80 12.56
C ASN A 172 7.76 -17.80 13.20
N THR A 173 8.30 -16.81 12.48
CA THR A 173 9.39 -15.97 13.05
C THR A 173 8.95 -14.68 13.77
N GLY A 174 7.67 -14.47 14.09
CA GLY A 174 7.21 -13.24 14.76
C GLY A 174 7.24 -12.02 13.83
N LEU A 175 6.42 -12.10 12.77
CA LEU A 175 6.58 -11.64 11.39
C LEU A 175 6.81 -10.13 11.10
N ALA A 176 7.76 -9.49 11.76
CA ALA A 176 8.54 -8.41 11.15
C ALA A 176 9.68 -9.05 10.34
N TRP A 177 9.67 -8.85 9.05
CA TRP A 177 10.63 -9.42 8.12
C TRP A 177 11.41 -8.31 7.42
N THR A 178 12.64 -8.12 7.86
CA THR A 178 13.57 -7.26 7.13
C THR A 178 14.01 -7.97 5.85
N GLY A 179 13.57 -7.46 4.70
CA GLY A 179 14.18 -7.79 3.42
C GLY A 179 15.46 -6.98 3.27
N SER A 180 16.59 -7.55 3.66
CA SER A 180 17.91 -6.96 3.39
C SER A 180 18.56 -7.66 2.20
N ASP A 181 18.58 -6.99 1.06
CA ASP A 181 19.59 -7.22 0.03
C ASP A 181 20.54 -6.01 0.00
N ALA A 182 21.83 -6.22 -0.25
CA ALA A 182 22.88 -5.22 -0.02
C ALA A 182 22.56 -3.85 -0.65
N GLY A 183 22.23 -2.85 0.19
CA GLY A 183 21.92 -1.48 -0.23
C GLY A 183 20.43 -1.12 -0.38
N THR A 184 19.51 -2.08 -0.15
CA THR A 184 18.07 -1.83 -0.03
C THR A 184 17.63 -2.12 1.40
N SER A 185 16.97 -1.17 2.05
CA SER A 185 16.38 -1.37 3.37
C SER A 185 14.87 -1.33 3.20
N SER A 186 14.30 -2.51 3.07
CA SER A 186 12.85 -2.70 3.02
C SER A 186 12.45 -3.69 4.12
N ASP A 187 11.44 -3.32 4.89
CA ASP A 187 10.86 -4.13 5.95
C ASP A 187 9.45 -4.52 5.51
N PHE A 188 9.05 -5.75 5.79
CA PHE A 188 7.76 -6.34 5.44
C PHE A 188 7.15 -7.00 6.65
N ALA A 189 5.84 -7.00 6.75
CA ALA A 189 5.12 -7.76 7.76
C ALA A 189 3.78 -8.24 7.22
N LEU A 190 3.25 -9.29 7.85
CA LEU A 190 1.94 -9.81 7.55
C LEU A 190 1.20 -10.13 8.84
N ASN A 191 -0.03 -9.66 8.92
CA ASN A 191 -0.95 -9.94 10.01
C ASN A 191 -2.34 -10.29 9.49
N ASN A 192 -2.54 -11.58 9.18
CA ASN A 192 -3.80 -12.15 8.69
C ASN A 192 -4.86 -12.40 9.79
N VAL A 193 -4.73 -11.82 10.99
CA VAL A 193 -5.71 -12.05 12.08
C VAL A 193 -7.10 -11.50 11.78
N ASN A 194 -7.26 -10.69 10.71
CA ASN A 194 -8.57 -10.20 10.32
C ASN A 194 -9.54 -11.37 10.10
N SER A 195 -10.72 -11.21 10.70
CA SER A 195 -11.92 -12.05 10.56
C SER A 195 -13.18 -11.19 10.51
N ALA A 196 -12.99 -9.89 10.29
CA ALA A 196 -14.00 -8.89 10.00
C ALA A 196 -13.74 -8.38 8.57
N GLY A 197 -14.20 -7.18 8.22
CA GLY A 197 -13.96 -6.63 6.88
C GLY A 197 -15.10 -6.93 5.92
N VAL A 198 -14.79 -7.42 4.72
CA VAL A 198 -15.78 -7.60 3.67
C VAL A 198 -16.21 -9.05 3.49
N THR A 199 -17.49 -9.30 3.70
CA THR A 199 -18.07 -10.64 3.46
C THR A 199 -17.94 -11.11 2.01
N GLY A 200 -18.12 -12.41 1.78
CA GLY A 200 -18.10 -13.00 0.44
C GLY A 200 -19.25 -12.54 -0.48
N GLY A 201 -18.94 -12.22 -1.73
CA GLY A 201 -19.91 -11.84 -2.77
C GLY A 201 -19.45 -10.72 -3.70
N THR A 202 -20.40 -9.99 -4.29
CA THR A 202 -20.15 -8.80 -5.14
C THR A 202 -20.93 -7.57 -4.71
N GLY A 203 -21.77 -7.69 -3.68
CA GLY A 203 -22.60 -6.60 -3.16
C GLY A 203 -21.77 -5.50 -2.49
N ALA A 204 -22.45 -4.45 -2.05
CA ALA A 204 -21.81 -3.38 -1.28
C ALA A 204 -21.35 -3.93 0.08
N ALA A 205 -20.15 -3.53 0.50
CA ALA A 205 -19.58 -3.84 1.80
C ALA A 205 -18.73 -2.66 2.29
N SER A 206 -18.10 -2.81 3.45
CA SER A 206 -17.18 -1.80 3.99
C SER A 206 -16.08 -2.49 4.77
N GLY A 207 -14.82 -2.31 4.33
CA GLY A 207 -13.64 -2.78 5.08
C GLY A 207 -13.25 -1.88 6.27
N SER A 208 -14.06 -0.87 6.60
CA SER A 208 -13.73 0.10 7.65
C SER A 208 -13.51 -0.55 9.02
N GLY A 209 -12.42 -0.16 9.68
CA GLY A 209 -12.05 -0.62 11.02
C GLY A 209 -11.06 -1.78 11.02
N VAL A 210 -10.73 -2.35 9.85
CA VAL A 210 -9.69 -3.37 9.73
C VAL A 210 -8.35 -2.69 9.52
N ASN A 211 -7.43 -2.93 10.46
CA ASN A 211 -6.11 -2.32 10.47
C ASN A 211 -4.97 -3.33 10.34
N THR A 212 -5.24 -4.63 10.26
CA THR A 212 -4.21 -5.67 10.14
C THR A 212 -4.15 -6.21 8.72
N GLY A 213 -2.96 -6.49 8.20
CA GLY A 213 -2.78 -7.12 6.88
C GLY A 213 -1.33 -7.13 6.44
N PHE A 214 -1.08 -6.91 5.14
CA PHE A 214 0.27 -6.80 4.61
C PHE A 214 0.81 -5.39 4.82
N GLU A 215 2.01 -5.26 5.37
CA GLU A 215 2.66 -3.99 5.64
C GLU A 215 4.07 -3.98 5.06
N PHE A 216 4.52 -2.82 4.59
CA PHE A 216 5.92 -2.62 4.26
C PHE A 216 6.39 -1.21 4.59
N SER A 217 7.71 -1.07 4.75
CA SER A 217 8.41 0.22 4.75
C SER A 217 9.70 0.09 3.97
N MET A 218 9.90 0.94 2.96
CA MET A 218 11.06 0.87 2.07
C MET A 218 11.68 2.24 1.87
N LEU A 219 13.01 2.26 1.68
CA LEU A 219 13.71 3.49 1.30
C LEU A 219 13.20 4.02 -0.06
N LEU A 220 13.02 5.33 -0.15
CA LEU A 220 12.73 6.00 -1.42
C LEU A 220 13.82 5.75 -2.46
N SER A 221 15.07 5.57 -2.03
CA SER A 221 16.19 5.21 -2.92
C SER A 221 16.04 3.83 -3.55
N THR A 222 15.32 2.90 -2.92
CA THR A 222 14.97 1.60 -3.52
C THR A 222 14.05 1.78 -4.74
N LEU A 223 13.25 2.85 -4.75
CA LEU A 223 12.39 3.24 -5.89
C LEU A 223 13.10 4.22 -6.85
N GLY A 224 14.40 4.46 -6.67
CA GLY A 224 15.17 5.41 -7.47
C GLY A 224 14.89 6.88 -7.16
N LEU A 225 14.28 7.18 -6.01
CA LEU A 225 13.93 8.54 -5.60
C LEU A 225 14.94 9.10 -4.58
N SER A 226 15.26 10.39 -4.72
CA SER A 226 16.16 11.13 -3.81
C SER A 226 15.43 12.06 -2.83
N SER A 227 14.12 12.24 -3.02
CA SER A 227 13.25 13.05 -2.16
C SER A 227 11.80 12.56 -2.27
N SER A 228 10.98 12.90 -1.28
CA SER A 228 9.56 12.57 -1.28
C SER A 228 8.78 13.49 -2.21
N ALA A 229 8.17 12.92 -3.25
CA ALA A 229 7.11 13.53 -4.07
C ALA A 229 5.83 12.68 -3.91
N PRO A 230 4.64 13.15 -4.31
CA PRO A 230 3.45 12.30 -4.32
C PRO A 230 3.70 10.99 -5.07
N ILE A 231 3.44 9.86 -4.41
CA ILE A 231 3.56 8.51 -4.99
C ILE A 231 2.15 7.97 -5.14
N LYS A 232 1.81 7.42 -6.31
CA LYS A 232 0.53 6.74 -6.51
C LYS A 232 0.72 5.24 -6.42
N VAL A 233 -0.26 4.56 -5.85
CA VAL A 233 -0.24 3.10 -5.70
C VAL A 233 -1.58 2.52 -6.15
N ALA A 234 -1.52 1.73 -7.21
CA ALA A 234 -2.62 0.87 -7.66
C ALA A 234 -2.37 -0.55 -7.14
N GLY A 235 -3.39 -1.37 -7.01
CA GLY A 235 -3.17 -2.76 -6.60
C GLY A 235 -4.43 -3.59 -6.54
N PHE A 236 -4.24 -4.90 -6.45
CA PHE A 236 -5.32 -5.87 -6.39
C PHE A 236 -4.87 -7.22 -5.82
N ILE A 237 -5.83 -8.09 -5.51
CA ILE A 237 -5.57 -9.51 -5.25
C ILE A 237 -5.66 -10.31 -6.55
N SER A 238 -4.72 -11.25 -6.75
CA SER A 238 -4.69 -12.14 -7.90
C SER A 238 -4.34 -13.59 -7.56
N GLY A 239 -5.01 -14.54 -8.21
CA GLY A 239 -4.70 -15.98 -8.18
C GLY A 239 -3.74 -16.40 -9.30
N GLY A 240 -2.72 -15.60 -9.60
CA GLY A 240 -1.88 -15.76 -10.79
C GLY A 240 -2.33 -14.83 -11.91
N ASN A 241 -2.75 -15.36 -13.06
CA ASN A 241 -3.29 -14.53 -14.15
C ASN A 241 -4.79 -14.25 -14.01
N PHE A 242 -5.40 -14.52 -12.85
CA PHE A 242 -6.81 -14.27 -12.59
C PHE A 242 -6.96 -13.20 -11.50
N ILE A 243 -7.40 -12.01 -11.90
CA ILE A 243 -7.58 -10.84 -11.04
C ILE A 243 -8.95 -10.91 -10.36
N SER A 244 -8.94 -10.72 -9.04
CA SER A 244 -10.14 -10.69 -8.20
C SER A 244 -10.93 -9.39 -8.37
N ASN A 245 -12.07 -9.29 -7.70
CA ASN A 245 -12.79 -8.02 -7.55
C ASN A 245 -12.21 -7.11 -6.44
N GLN A 246 -11.10 -7.49 -5.81
CA GLN A 246 -10.45 -6.71 -4.76
C GLN A 246 -9.38 -5.80 -5.37
N VAL A 247 -9.75 -4.55 -5.64
CA VAL A 247 -8.90 -3.52 -6.28
C VAL A 247 -8.83 -2.28 -5.41
N ILE A 248 -7.62 -1.74 -5.20
CA ILE A 248 -7.38 -0.48 -4.49
C ILE A 248 -8.04 0.67 -5.26
N GLY A 249 -8.74 1.56 -4.56
CA GLY A 249 -9.58 2.60 -5.18
C GLY A 249 -11.02 2.14 -5.45
N GLY A 250 -11.26 0.84 -5.33
CA GLY A 250 -12.59 0.24 -5.34
C GLY A 250 -13.15 0.01 -6.74
N LEU A 251 -14.20 -0.80 -6.78
CA LEU A 251 -14.98 -1.08 -7.99
C LEU A 251 -16.46 -0.77 -7.72
N PRO A 252 -17.29 -0.58 -8.76
CA PRO A 252 -18.73 -0.46 -8.57
C PRO A 252 -19.32 -1.68 -7.86
N SER A 253 -20.29 -1.46 -6.96
CA SER A 253 -21.04 -2.58 -6.36
C SER A 253 -21.69 -3.45 -7.43
N GLY A 254 -21.62 -4.77 -7.24
CA GLY A 254 -22.03 -5.77 -8.22
C GLY A 254 -20.89 -6.25 -9.12
N THR A 255 -19.71 -5.62 -9.10
CA THR A 255 -18.56 -6.05 -9.89
C THR A 255 -18.01 -7.38 -9.35
N GLY A 256 -18.00 -8.40 -10.21
CA GLY A 256 -17.35 -9.68 -9.95
C GLY A 256 -15.86 -9.66 -10.27
N ASN A 257 -15.22 -10.81 -10.10
CA ASN A 257 -13.81 -10.99 -10.46
C ASN A 257 -13.55 -10.51 -11.89
N LEU A 258 -12.45 -9.79 -12.06
CA LEU A 258 -12.09 -9.20 -13.35
C LEU A 258 -11.54 -10.23 -14.34
N GLY A 259 -11.22 -11.43 -13.85
CA GLY A 259 -10.85 -12.56 -14.69
C GLY A 259 -9.42 -12.46 -15.20
N ASN A 260 -9.19 -12.79 -16.47
CA ASN A 260 -7.84 -12.84 -17.02
C ASN A 260 -7.13 -11.48 -16.92
N ALA A 261 -5.93 -11.47 -16.35
CA ALA A 261 -5.13 -10.28 -16.06
C ALA A 261 -4.80 -9.40 -17.27
N SER A 262 -4.89 -9.92 -18.48
CA SER A 262 -4.69 -9.16 -19.72
C SER A 262 -5.92 -8.34 -20.15
N MET A 263 -7.06 -8.49 -19.47
CA MET A 263 -8.34 -7.86 -19.85
C MET A 263 -8.65 -6.55 -19.14
N PRO A 264 -8.33 -6.34 -17.85
CA PRO A 264 -8.78 -5.15 -17.15
C PRO A 264 -8.16 -3.88 -17.71
N ASN A 265 -9.04 -2.90 -17.92
CA ASN A 265 -8.67 -1.54 -18.23
C ASN A 265 -9.36 -0.64 -17.22
N PHE A 266 -8.60 -0.09 -16.27
CA PHE A 266 -9.18 0.64 -15.15
C PHE A 266 -9.87 1.95 -15.55
N THR A 267 -9.53 2.51 -16.72
CA THR A 267 -10.26 3.67 -17.29
C THR A 267 -11.75 3.41 -17.57
N GLN A 268 -12.20 2.16 -17.51
CA GLN A 268 -13.60 1.77 -17.69
C GLN A 268 -14.41 1.78 -16.39
N PHE A 269 -13.78 1.92 -15.22
CA PHE A 269 -14.46 2.01 -13.94
C PHE A 269 -14.55 3.48 -13.49
N ALA A 270 -15.56 3.78 -12.68
CA ALA A 270 -15.70 5.11 -12.11
C ALA A 270 -14.72 5.30 -10.94
N GLY A 271 -14.13 6.48 -10.83
CA GLY A 271 -13.12 6.80 -9.80
C GLY A 271 -11.69 6.53 -10.28
N GLU A 272 -10.75 6.54 -9.35
CA GLU A 272 -9.36 6.19 -9.58
C GLU A 272 -9.09 4.86 -8.85
N GLN A 273 -8.62 3.84 -9.56
CA GLN A 273 -8.18 2.54 -9.04
C GLN A 273 -6.73 2.62 -8.51
N PHE A 274 -6.41 3.74 -7.86
CA PHE A 274 -5.17 3.97 -7.15
C PHE A 274 -5.39 4.94 -5.99
N VAL A 275 -4.47 4.93 -5.02
CA VAL A 275 -4.38 5.95 -3.97
C VAL A 275 -3.16 6.82 -4.18
N THR A 276 -3.19 8.06 -3.67
CA THR A 276 -2.02 8.95 -3.66
C THR A 276 -1.48 9.11 -2.24
N VAL A 277 -0.22 8.78 -2.02
CA VAL A 277 0.49 8.98 -0.75
C VAL A 277 1.28 10.29 -0.83
N ASN A 278 0.72 11.34 -0.25
CA ASN A 278 1.34 12.66 -0.24
C ASN A 278 2.53 12.72 0.73
N PRO A 279 3.64 13.42 0.37
CA PRO A 279 4.74 13.65 1.28
C PRO A 279 4.29 14.31 2.57
N VAL A 280 4.77 13.81 3.70
CA VAL A 280 4.63 14.52 4.98
C VAL A 280 5.54 15.74 4.94
N PRO A 281 5.04 16.94 5.29
CA PRO A 281 5.87 18.14 5.32
C PRO A 281 7.08 17.94 6.25
N GLU A 282 8.27 18.31 5.77
CA GLU A 282 9.48 18.22 6.60
C GLU A 282 9.33 19.02 7.90
N PRO A 283 9.89 18.55 9.03
CA PRO A 283 9.79 19.24 10.32
C PRO A 283 10.23 20.71 10.27
N ALA A 284 11.20 21.05 9.40
CA ALA A 284 11.65 22.43 9.19
C ALA A 284 10.56 23.32 8.56
N THR A 285 9.79 22.79 7.61
CA THR A 285 8.66 23.50 6.98
C THR A 285 7.56 23.78 8.00
N MET A 286 7.28 22.83 8.89
CA MET A 286 6.33 23.00 9.99
C MET A 286 6.84 24.01 11.04
N ALA A 287 8.14 24.01 11.34
CA ALA A 287 8.76 24.98 12.25
C ALA A 287 8.67 26.41 11.69
N VAL A 288 8.91 26.61 10.39
CA VAL A 288 8.77 27.92 9.73
C VAL A 288 7.32 28.40 9.71
N LEU A 289 6.36 27.51 9.43
CA LEU A 289 4.92 27.81 9.53
C LEU A 289 4.53 28.20 10.97
N GLY A 290 4.99 27.46 11.97
CA GLY A 290 4.76 27.76 13.39
C GLY A 290 5.36 29.12 13.79
N LEU A 291 6.59 29.42 13.38
CA LEU A 291 7.24 30.72 13.62
C LEU A 291 6.53 31.86 12.90
N GLY A 292 6.08 31.65 11.66
CA GLY A 292 5.31 32.62 10.88
C GLY A 292 3.95 32.94 11.53
N ALA A 293 3.23 31.91 11.99
CA ALA A 293 1.98 32.09 12.73
C ALA A 293 2.20 32.82 14.06
N ALA A 294 3.24 32.46 14.82
CA ALA A 294 3.61 33.15 16.06
C ALA A 294 3.96 34.63 15.83
N ALA A 295 4.68 34.95 14.74
CA ALA A 295 5.02 36.32 14.38
C ALA A 295 3.78 37.14 13.99
N LEU A 296 2.84 36.57 13.23
CA LEU A 296 1.56 37.20 12.87
C LEU A 296 0.70 37.49 14.10
N ILE A 297 0.62 36.54 15.04
CA ILE A 297 -0.09 36.72 16.31
C ILE A 297 0.57 37.83 17.15
N ARG A 298 1.90 37.85 17.22
CA ARG A 298 2.64 38.90 17.94
C ARG A 298 2.43 40.29 17.33
N ARG A 299 2.32 40.38 16.00
CA ARG A 299 2.05 41.64 15.29
C ARG A 299 0.62 42.13 15.55
N ARG A 300 -0.37 41.23 15.59
CA ARG A 300 -1.77 41.56 15.90
C ARG A 300 -2.00 42.02 17.34
N LYS A 301 -1.15 41.64 18.30
CA LYS A 301 -1.22 42.10 19.70
C LYS A 301 -0.58 43.47 19.96
N LYS A 302 0.17 44.01 19.00
CA LYS A 302 0.86 45.30 19.12
C LYS A 302 0.13 46.45 18.44
N ASN A 303 -0.93 46.15 17.68
CA ASN A 303 -1.88 47.11 17.13
C ASN A 303 -3.16 47.06 17.96
#